data_AF-A0AAE1PYZ7-F1
#
_entry.id   AF-A0AAE1PYZ7-F1
#
_cell.length_a   1.000
_cell.length_b   1.000
_cell.length_c   1.000
_cell.angle_alpha   90.00
_cell.angle_beta   90.00
_cell.angle_gamma   90.00
#
_symmetry.space_group_name_H-M   'P 1'
#
loop_
_entity.id
_entity.type
_entity.pdbx_description
1 polymer ?
#
loop_
_entity_poly.entity_id
_entity_poly.type
_entity_poly.pdbx_seq_one_letter_code
_entity_poly.pdbx_strand_id
1 'polypeptide(L)'
;ELRKQCQDFATALLDHTRSSYELEVLLNHDPTGPAYEHGERMHLNRLKMAIKLKQKKFVAHPNVQQLLASIWYEGLPGFRRKNMALQALEIVKIGLLFPIFSIVYILAPHTSLGQTMRKPFIKFICHSASYLTFLCLLILASQRIETVIVDWFGPTPTLKKWVATDVTTRRGAPPSLVEWLILAWVFGLIWSEIKQLWDVGLREYVADMWNVIDFITNALYVATIALRIVAYYQVQREIRLKLGTENLPRQNWDSWDPMLIAEGLFAAANIFSSLKLVYIFSVNPYLGPLQVSLSRMVVDILKFIFLYLLTLFAFSCGMNQLLWFYADLEKKTCDEQTKEMMIDNYTSPTPTPGEDDETGGPNVDSCIVWRRFSNLFETTQTLFWAAFGLIDLTNFELTGIKPFTRFWGMLMFGTYSVINVIVLLNLLIAMMNHSYQLVSVSSVSI
;
A
#
# COMPACT_ATOMS: atom_id res chain seq x y z
N GLU A 1 1.77 -35.60 -13.10
CA GLU A 1 3.00 -36.29 -13.53
C GLU A 1 3.37 -36.03 -14.99
N LEU A 2 2.52 -36.42 -15.97
CA LEU A 2 2.76 -36.20 -17.41
C LEU A 2 3.15 -34.77 -17.77
N ARG A 3 2.45 -33.76 -17.21
CA ARG A 3 2.83 -32.34 -17.41
C ARG A 3 4.30 -32.09 -17.06
N LYS A 4 4.77 -32.60 -15.91
CA LYS A 4 6.14 -32.42 -15.42
C LYS A 4 7.15 -33.07 -16.38
N GLN A 5 6.86 -34.29 -16.86
CA GLN A 5 7.67 -34.97 -17.86
C GLN A 5 7.81 -34.13 -19.14
N CYS A 6 6.73 -33.52 -19.63
CA CYS A 6 6.81 -32.62 -20.79
C CYS A 6 7.66 -31.36 -20.54
N GLN A 7 7.61 -30.78 -19.33
CA GLN A 7 8.45 -29.62 -18.98
C GLN A 7 9.93 -30.01 -18.90
N ASP A 8 10.21 -31.17 -18.31
CA ASP A 8 11.56 -31.70 -18.15
C ASP A 8 12.16 -32.05 -19.51
N PHE A 9 11.38 -32.68 -20.41
CA PHE A 9 11.80 -32.94 -21.79
C PHE A 9 12.16 -31.64 -22.56
N ALA A 10 11.29 -30.63 -22.49
CA ALA A 10 11.56 -29.35 -23.16
C ALA A 10 12.81 -28.64 -22.60
N THR A 11 13.10 -28.83 -21.31
CA THR A 11 14.28 -28.27 -20.65
C THR A 11 15.54 -29.06 -21.04
N ALA A 12 15.46 -30.39 -21.08
CA ALA A 12 16.58 -31.25 -21.50
C ALA A 12 16.99 -31.01 -22.95
N LEU A 13 16.07 -30.61 -23.83
CA LEU A 13 16.42 -30.20 -25.19
C LEU A 13 17.29 -28.94 -25.24
N LEU A 14 17.17 -28.03 -24.27
CA LEU A 14 18.05 -26.85 -24.17
C LEU A 14 19.48 -27.22 -23.77
N ASP A 15 19.68 -28.31 -23.02
CA ASP A 15 21.03 -28.77 -22.65
C ASP A 15 21.87 -29.16 -23.89
N HIS A 16 21.21 -29.45 -25.00
CA HIS A 16 21.86 -29.83 -26.26
C HIS A 16 22.25 -28.65 -27.16
N THR A 17 21.87 -27.41 -26.83
CA THR A 17 22.32 -26.23 -27.60
C THR A 17 23.79 -25.97 -27.33
N ARG A 18 24.62 -25.90 -28.39
CA ARG A 18 26.09 -25.77 -28.26
C ARG A 18 26.60 -24.37 -28.54
N SER A 19 25.89 -23.60 -29.36
CA SER A 19 26.26 -22.23 -29.73
C SER A 19 25.24 -21.21 -29.25
N SER A 20 25.68 -19.97 -29.00
CA SER A 20 24.77 -18.86 -28.69
C SER A 20 23.80 -18.60 -29.85
N TYR A 21 24.26 -18.77 -31.09
CA TYR A 21 23.43 -18.62 -32.28
C TYR A 21 22.29 -19.65 -32.34
N GLU A 22 22.56 -20.94 -32.08
CA GLU A 22 21.49 -21.96 -31.99
C GLU A 22 20.42 -21.59 -30.97
N LEU A 23 20.86 -21.08 -29.80
CA LEU A 23 19.98 -20.65 -28.75
C LEU A 23 19.15 -19.42 -29.15
N GLU A 24 19.78 -18.43 -29.80
CA GLU A 24 19.09 -17.24 -30.33
C GLU A 24 18.02 -17.63 -31.35
N VAL A 25 18.33 -18.52 -32.29
CA VAL A 25 17.39 -19.02 -33.30
C VAL A 25 16.21 -19.73 -32.62
N LEU A 26 16.49 -20.63 -31.66
CA LEU A 26 15.46 -21.36 -30.93
C LEU A 26 14.52 -20.42 -30.16
N LEU A 27 15.07 -19.43 -29.45
CA LEU A 27 14.29 -18.52 -28.61
C LEU A 27 13.51 -17.47 -29.40
N ASN A 28 13.97 -17.11 -30.61
CA ASN A 28 13.29 -16.18 -31.50
C ASN A 28 12.34 -16.87 -32.49
N HIS A 29 12.34 -18.21 -32.59
CA HIS A 29 11.58 -18.92 -33.60
C HIS A 29 10.06 -18.65 -33.57
N ASP A 30 9.57 -18.06 -34.67
CA ASP A 30 8.16 -17.84 -34.98
C ASP A 30 7.70 -18.86 -36.05
N PRO A 31 6.58 -19.57 -35.86
CA PRO A 31 6.05 -20.51 -36.87
C PRO A 31 5.64 -19.85 -38.20
N THR A 32 5.30 -18.56 -38.17
CA THR A 32 4.74 -17.82 -39.32
C THR A 32 5.64 -16.70 -39.84
N GLY A 33 6.71 -16.39 -39.11
CA GLY A 33 7.67 -15.34 -39.44
C GLY A 33 8.90 -15.85 -40.20
N PRO A 34 9.74 -14.92 -40.71
CA PRO A 34 11.04 -15.27 -41.27
C PRO A 34 11.94 -15.91 -40.20
N ALA A 35 12.92 -16.70 -40.65
CA ALA A 35 13.96 -17.22 -39.76
C ALA A 35 14.78 -16.05 -39.19
N TYR A 36 15.14 -16.14 -37.92
CA TYR A 36 15.94 -15.11 -37.25
C TYR A 36 17.36 -15.08 -37.79
N GLU A 37 17.82 -13.90 -38.20
CA GLU A 37 19.21 -13.65 -38.59
C GLU A 37 19.98 -12.93 -37.48
N HIS A 38 21.26 -13.26 -37.33
CA HIS A 38 22.09 -12.69 -36.26
C HIS A 38 22.30 -11.19 -36.49
N GLY A 39 22.00 -10.38 -35.46
CA GLY A 39 22.08 -8.91 -35.52
C GLY A 39 20.71 -8.23 -35.67
N GLU A 40 19.65 -8.97 -35.94
CA GLU A 40 18.29 -8.46 -35.84
C GLU A 40 17.85 -8.27 -34.38
N ARG A 41 16.80 -7.47 -34.18
CA ARG A 41 16.23 -7.25 -32.86
C ARG A 41 15.61 -8.56 -32.35
N MET A 42 16.11 -9.05 -31.22
CA MET A 42 15.59 -10.28 -30.60
C MET A 42 14.20 -10.05 -29.98
N HIS A 43 13.16 -10.57 -30.62
CA HIS A 43 11.78 -10.47 -30.15
C HIS A 43 11.42 -11.53 -29.09
N LEU A 44 12.19 -12.61 -29.00
CA LEU A 44 12.10 -13.69 -28.01
C LEU A 44 10.70 -14.34 -27.96
N ASN A 45 10.07 -14.57 -29.12
CA ASN A 45 8.70 -15.06 -29.23
C ASN A 45 8.50 -16.43 -28.56
N ARG A 46 9.46 -17.36 -28.72
CA ARG A 46 9.41 -18.68 -28.09
C ARG A 46 9.50 -18.59 -26.57
N LEU A 47 10.36 -17.70 -26.07
CA LEU A 47 10.49 -17.45 -24.63
C LEU A 47 9.22 -16.86 -24.04
N LYS A 48 8.61 -15.87 -24.71
CA LYS A 48 7.31 -15.30 -24.30
C LYS A 48 6.22 -16.37 -24.23
N MET A 49 6.19 -17.28 -25.19
CA MET A 49 5.28 -18.43 -25.17
C MET A 49 5.56 -19.38 -23.99
N ALA A 50 6.84 -19.69 -23.72
CA ALA A 50 7.23 -20.51 -22.58
C ALA A 50 6.80 -19.89 -21.24
N ILE A 51 6.92 -18.57 -21.10
CA ILE A 51 6.42 -17.81 -19.93
C ILE A 51 4.90 -17.93 -19.82
N LYS A 52 4.15 -17.72 -20.92
CA LYS A 52 2.69 -17.85 -20.96
C LYS A 52 2.22 -19.26 -20.55
N LEU A 53 2.96 -20.29 -20.95
CA LEU A 53 2.70 -21.69 -20.59
C LEU A 53 3.24 -22.08 -19.20
N LYS A 54 3.82 -21.14 -18.45
CA LYS A 54 4.40 -21.35 -17.11
C LYS A 54 5.50 -22.43 -17.10
N GLN A 55 6.35 -22.47 -18.13
CA GLN A 55 7.50 -23.38 -18.23
C GLN A 55 8.71 -22.86 -17.43
N LYS A 56 8.59 -22.89 -16.10
CA LYS A 56 9.56 -22.25 -15.19
C LYS A 56 10.99 -22.78 -15.35
N LYS A 57 11.17 -24.10 -15.46
CA LYS A 57 12.49 -24.75 -15.63
C LYS A 57 13.19 -24.37 -16.94
N PHE A 58 12.43 -24.31 -18.03
CA PHE A 58 12.94 -23.87 -19.33
C PHE A 58 13.45 -22.43 -19.27
N VAL A 59 12.69 -21.53 -18.63
CA VAL A 59 13.08 -20.12 -18.50
C VAL A 59 14.28 -19.96 -17.57
N ALA A 60 14.34 -20.70 -16.47
CA ALA A 60 15.43 -20.69 -15.49
C ALA A 60 16.71 -21.37 -15.99
N HIS A 61 16.69 -22.00 -17.16
CA HIS A 61 17.83 -22.71 -17.71
C HIS A 61 19.07 -21.79 -17.82
N PRO A 62 20.28 -22.24 -17.38
CA PRO A 62 21.47 -21.39 -17.33
C PRO A 62 21.81 -20.69 -18.65
N ASN A 63 21.72 -21.41 -19.79
CA ASN A 63 21.99 -20.83 -21.11
C ASN A 63 21.00 -19.71 -21.46
N VAL A 64 19.72 -19.88 -21.12
CA VAL A 64 18.67 -18.87 -21.36
C VAL A 64 18.90 -17.65 -20.47
N GLN A 65 19.21 -17.87 -19.19
CA GLN A 65 19.52 -16.80 -18.23
C GLN A 65 20.78 -16.02 -18.61
N GLN A 66 21.81 -16.69 -19.13
CA GLN A 66 23.02 -16.03 -19.61
C GLN A 66 22.73 -15.11 -20.80
N LEU A 67 21.92 -15.56 -21.76
CA LEU A 67 21.49 -14.74 -22.90
C LEU A 67 20.64 -13.54 -22.47
N LEU A 68 19.67 -13.77 -21.56
CA LEU A 68 18.86 -12.70 -21.00
C LEU A 68 19.72 -11.67 -20.24
N ALA A 69 20.71 -12.14 -19.49
CA ALA A 69 21.64 -11.26 -18.79
C ALA A 69 22.49 -10.42 -19.76
N SER A 70 22.92 -10.98 -20.91
CA SER A 70 23.65 -10.19 -21.91
C SER A 70 22.79 -9.10 -22.55
N ILE A 71 21.50 -9.38 -22.80
CA ILE A 71 20.55 -8.39 -23.31
C ILE A 71 20.24 -7.34 -22.23
N TRP A 72 20.07 -7.77 -20.99
CA TRP A 72 19.71 -6.88 -19.88
C TRP A 72 20.80 -5.83 -19.59
N TYR A 73 22.06 -6.26 -19.51
CA TYR A 73 23.22 -5.39 -19.23
C TYR A 73 23.86 -4.82 -20.50
N GLU A 74 23.17 -4.88 -21.63
CA GLU A 74 23.65 -4.32 -22.89
C GLU A 74 24.03 -2.85 -22.70
N GLY A 75 25.29 -2.51 -23.03
CA GLY A 75 25.79 -1.15 -22.96
C GLY A 75 26.37 -0.68 -21.61
N LEU A 76 26.54 -1.57 -20.63
CA LEU A 76 27.33 -1.33 -19.42
C LEU A 76 28.43 -2.41 -19.28
N PRO A 77 29.52 -2.31 -20.06
CA PRO A 77 30.57 -3.33 -20.04
C PRO A 77 31.17 -3.47 -18.64
N GLY A 78 31.23 -4.70 -18.13
CA GLY A 78 31.84 -5.02 -16.84
C GLY A 78 31.04 -4.61 -15.60
N PHE A 79 29.82 -4.09 -15.72
CA PHE A 79 29.00 -3.69 -14.56
C PHE A 79 28.86 -4.80 -13.51
N ARG A 80 28.57 -6.03 -13.96
CA ARG A 80 28.47 -7.22 -13.09
C ARG A 80 29.73 -7.57 -12.31
N ARG A 81 30.91 -7.14 -12.78
CA ARG A 81 32.21 -7.44 -12.14
C ARG A 81 32.64 -6.38 -11.12
N LYS A 82 31.94 -5.24 -11.06
CA LYS A 82 32.24 -4.15 -10.13
C LYS A 82 31.84 -4.52 -8.70
N ASN A 83 32.49 -3.89 -7.73
CA ASN A 83 32.09 -3.98 -6.32
C ASN A 83 30.69 -3.39 -6.13
N MET A 84 29.93 -3.90 -5.15
CA MET A 84 28.56 -3.49 -4.86
C MET A 84 28.44 -1.97 -4.62
N ALA A 85 29.42 -1.35 -3.94
CA ALA A 85 29.43 0.10 -3.73
C ALA A 85 29.57 0.90 -5.04
N LEU A 86 30.41 0.43 -5.97
CA LEU A 86 30.59 1.06 -7.28
C LEU A 86 29.34 0.85 -8.16
N GLN A 87 28.72 -0.33 -8.09
CA GLN A 87 27.44 -0.58 -8.76
C GLN A 87 26.35 0.36 -8.22
N ALA A 88 26.26 0.51 -6.90
CA ALA A 88 25.31 1.42 -6.27
C ALA A 88 25.53 2.87 -6.70
N LEU A 89 26.79 3.34 -6.72
CA LEU A 89 27.12 4.70 -7.17
C LEU A 89 26.70 4.93 -8.63
N GLU A 90 26.94 3.96 -9.52
CA GLU A 90 26.52 4.06 -10.92
C GLU A 90 24.99 4.06 -11.07
N ILE A 91 24.28 3.21 -10.33
CA ILE A 91 22.81 3.18 -10.31
C ILE A 91 22.27 4.54 -9.82
N VAL A 92 22.82 5.08 -8.73
CA VAL A 92 22.41 6.39 -8.20
C VAL A 92 22.69 7.50 -9.20
N LYS A 93 23.86 7.49 -9.85
CA LYS A 93 24.20 8.46 -10.90
C LYS A 93 23.21 8.41 -12.07
N ILE A 94 22.92 7.23 -12.60
CA ILE A 94 21.95 7.05 -13.69
C ILE A 94 20.55 7.48 -13.23
N GLY A 95 20.18 7.11 -12.01
CA GLY A 95 18.93 7.49 -11.36
C GLY A 95 18.78 8.99 -11.28
N LEU A 96 19.77 9.74 -10.76
CA LEU A 96 19.70 11.21 -10.69
C LEU A 96 19.60 11.88 -12.06
N LEU A 97 20.19 11.27 -13.10
CA LEU A 97 20.15 11.78 -14.47
C LEU A 97 18.90 11.36 -15.25
N PHE A 98 17.94 10.65 -14.64
CA PHE A 98 16.72 10.18 -15.31
C PHE A 98 15.93 11.28 -16.06
N PRO A 99 15.79 12.53 -15.56
CA PRO A 99 15.01 13.55 -16.27
C PRO A 99 15.70 13.96 -17.57
N ILE A 100 17.04 14.07 -17.53
CA ILE A 100 17.86 14.43 -18.69
C ILE A 100 17.76 13.33 -19.75
N PHE A 101 17.90 12.05 -19.36
CA PHE A 101 17.74 10.93 -20.30
C PHE A 101 16.35 10.92 -20.95
N SER A 102 15.31 11.19 -20.17
CA SER A 102 13.92 11.21 -20.66
C SER A 102 13.67 12.34 -21.65
N ILE A 103 14.14 13.56 -21.35
CA ILE A 103 13.97 14.73 -22.23
C ILE A 103 14.76 14.53 -23.54
N VAL A 104 16.00 14.06 -23.47
CA VAL A 104 16.83 13.81 -24.66
C VAL A 104 16.21 12.74 -25.55
N TYR A 105 15.62 11.68 -24.97
CA TYR A 105 14.94 10.66 -25.74
C TYR A 105 13.70 11.20 -26.48
N ILE A 106 12.95 12.12 -25.88
CA ILE A 106 11.77 12.75 -26.50
C ILE A 106 12.19 13.71 -27.62
N LEU A 107 13.21 14.54 -27.40
CA LEU A 107 13.61 15.59 -28.34
C LEU A 107 14.52 15.07 -29.47
N ALA A 108 15.47 14.18 -29.16
CA ALA A 108 16.51 13.74 -30.09
C ALA A 108 16.81 12.23 -29.92
N PRO A 109 15.88 11.34 -30.32
CA PRO A 109 15.96 9.90 -30.04
C PRO A 109 17.13 9.17 -30.72
N HIS A 110 17.72 9.76 -31.77
CA HIS A 110 18.83 9.15 -32.51
C HIS A 110 20.22 9.46 -31.92
N THR A 111 20.31 10.35 -30.93
CA THR A 111 21.58 10.68 -30.26
C THR A 111 22.09 9.50 -29.42
N SER A 112 23.39 9.46 -29.12
CA SER A 112 24.00 8.42 -28.28
C SER A 112 23.38 8.34 -26.87
N LEU A 113 23.03 9.50 -26.30
CA LEU A 113 22.31 9.60 -25.03
C LEU A 113 20.86 9.08 -25.15
N GLY A 114 20.14 9.44 -26.21
CA GLY A 114 18.79 8.93 -26.48
C GLY A 114 18.76 7.42 -26.69
N GLN A 115 19.73 6.87 -27.43
CA GLN A 115 19.87 5.42 -27.62
C GLN A 115 20.21 4.69 -26.32
N THR A 116 20.92 5.34 -25.38
CA THR A 116 21.23 4.74 -24.08
C THR A 116 19.96 4.45 -23.26
N MET A 117 18.90 5.25 -23.38
CA MET A 117 17.61 5.02 -22.72
C MET A 117 16.85 3.79 -23.26
N ARG A 118 17.17 3.33 -24.49
CA ARG A 118 16.57 2.12 -25.08
C ARG A 118 17.06 0.83 -24.42
N LYS A 119 18.20 0.88 -23.73
CA LYS A 119 18.80 -0.27 -23.04
C LYS A 119 17.93 -0.70 -21.85
N PRO A 120 17.65 -2.01 -21.66
CA PRO A 120 16.64 -2.47 -20.71
C PRO A 120 16.95 -2.07 -19.26
N PHE A 121 18.18 -2.26 -18.82
CA PHE A 121 18.58 -1.95 -17.44
C PHE A 121 18.56 -0.45 -17.15
N ILE A 122 18.96 0.40 -18.10
CA ILE A 122 18.87 1.86 -17.95
C ILE A 122 17.41 2.30 -17.86
N LYS A 123 16.54 1.75 -18.72
CA LYS A 123 15.10 1.99 -18.67
C LYS A 123 14.51 1.61 -17.31
N PHE A 124 14.89 0.46 -16.77
CA PHE A 124 14.46 0.01 -15.44
C PHE A 124 14.89 0.98 -14.32
N ILE A 125 16.15 1.41 -14.31
CA ILE A 125 16.65 2.38 -13.33
C ILE A 125 15.90 3.71 -13.45
N CYS A 126 15.67 4.21 -14.67
CA CYS A 126 14.97 5.47 -14.89
C CYS A 126 13.51 5.41 -14.42
N HIS A 127 12.79 4.32 -14.71
CA HIS A 127 11.44 4.12 -14.18
C HIS A 127 11.43 4.03 -12.66
N SER A 128 12.37 3.28 -12.07
CA SER A 128 12.48 3.14 -10.61
C SER A 128 12.82 4.47 -9.93
N ALA A 129 13.73 5.25 -10.51
CA ALA A 129 14.09 6.58 -10.03
C ALA A 129 12.93 7.57 -10.14
N SER A 130 12.19 7.56 -11.25
CA SER A 130 10.97 8.37 -11.43
C SER A 130 9.87 8.00 -10.41
N TYR A 131 9.77 6.73 -10.05
CA TYR A 131 8.85 6.29 -9.00
C TYR A 131 9.32 6.69 -7.60
N LEU A 132 10.63 6.59 -7.32
CA LEU A 132 11.20 7.08 -6.06
C LEU A 132 11.04 8.59 -5.90
N THR A 133 11.18 9.38 -6.96
CA THR A 133 10.91 10.82 -6.90
C THR A 133 9.44 11.12 -6.67
N PHE A 134 8.52 10.34 -7.24
CA PHE A 134 7.10 10.41 -6.92
C PHE A 134 6.84 10.16 -5.42
N LEU A 135 7.42 9.10 -4.83
CA LEU A 135 7.30 8.84 -3.39
C LEU A 135 7.91 9.95 -2.54
N CYS A 136 9.06 10.50 -2.94
CA CYS A 136 9.64 11.66 -2.28
C CYS A 136 8.68 12.85 -2.32
N LEU A 137 8.05 13.14 -3.46
CA LEU A 137 7.05 14.22 -3.57
C LEU A 137 5.84 13.98 -2.63
N LEU A 138 5.36 12.74 -2.50
CA LEU A 138 4.30 12.41 -1.54
C LEU A 138 4.73 12.65 -0.09
N ILE A 139 5.96 12.29 0.27
CA ILE A 139 6.52 12.55 1.60
C ILE A 139 6.64 14.06 1.85
N LEU A 140 7.11 14.83 0.86
CA LEU A 140 7.22 16.28 0.97
C LEU A 140 5.84 16.95 1.09
N ALA A 141 4.83 16.44 0.38
CA ALA A 141 3.44 16.87 0.53
C ALA A 141 2.91 16.58 1.95
N SER A 142 3.21 15.40 2.49
CA SER A 142 2.83 15.02 3.86
C SER A 142 3.50 15.90 4.93
N GLN A 143 4.75 16.30 4.72
CA GLN A 143 5.47 17.19 5.64
C GLN A 143 5.09 18.67 5.49
N ARG A 144 4.16 19.01 4.59
CA ARG A 144 3.72 20.38 4.30
C ARG A 144 4.91 21.30 4.06
N ILE A 145 5.82 20.90 3.16
CA ILE A 145 7.10 21.58 2.95
C ILE A 145 7.00 23.10 2.71
N GLU A 146 5.86 23.60 2.23
CA GLU A 146 5.58 25.03 2.09
C GLU A 146 5.71 25.79 3.41
N THR A 147 5.34 25.20 4.56
CA THR A 147 5.54 25.83 5.88
C THR A 147 7.00 25.72 6.33
N VAL A 148 7.66 24.59 6.07
CA VAL A 148 9.06 24.34 6.47
C VAL A 148 10.06 25.21 5.69
N ILE A 149 9.83 25.42 4.38
CA ILE A 149 10.66 26.28 3.54
C ILE A 149 10.68 27.72 4.08
N VAL A 150 9.55 28.18 4.63
CA VAL A 150 9.39 29.54 5.12
C VAL A 150 10.10 29.73 6.45
N ASP A 151 10.05 28.72 7.32
CA ASP A 151 10.79 28.70 8.57
C ASP A 151 12.31 28.66 8.31
N TRP A 152 12.76 27.96 7.26
CA TRP A 152 14.19 27.79 6.98
C TRP A 152 14.83 28.95 6.20
N PHE A 153 14.15 29.49 5.18
CA PHE A 153 14.70 30.56 4.33
C PHE A 153 14.36 31.99 4.80
N GLY A 154 13.62 32.12 5.91
CA GLY A 154 13.19 33.39 6.46
C GLY A 154 12.05 34.05 5.67
N PRO A 155 11.25 34.92 6.33
CA PRO A 155 10.06 35.50 5.72
C PRO A 155 10.46 36.59 4.71
N THR A 156 10.58 36.23 3.43
CA THR A 156 10.52 37.22 2.36
C THR A 156 9.07 37.76 2.26
N PRO A 157 8.85 39.06 2.00
CA PRO A 157 7.52 39.68 2.04
C PRO A 157 6.55 39.08 1.01
N THR A 158 7.08 38.51 -0.07
CA THR A 158 6.32 37.69 -1.03
C THR A 158 5.89 36.36 -0.41
N LEU A 159 6.81 35.63 0.22
CA LEU A 159 6.59 34.30 0.81
C LEU A 159 5.66 34.35 2.04
N LYS A 160 5.73 35.41 2.85
CA LYS A 160 4.80 35.62 3.98
C LYS A 160 3.35 35.79 3.52
N LYS A 161 3.10 36.35 2.33
CA LYS A 161 1.75 36.45 1.75
C LYS A 161 1.24 35.10 1.22
N TRP A 162 2.14 34.26 0.71
CA TRP A 162 1.82 32.87 0.32
C TRP A 162 1.48 31.98 1.54
N VAL A 163 2.11 32.23 2.69
CA VAL A 163 1.93 31.42 3.92
C VAL A 163 0.86 31.96 4.87
N ALA A 164 0.73 33.29 5.00
CA ALA A 164 -0.31 33.92 5.83
C ALA A 164 -1.73 33.66 5.27
N THR A 165 -1.80 33.30 4.00
CA THR A 165 -2.94 32.56 3.46
C THR A 165 -2.67 31.09 3.79
N ASP A 166 -3.00 30.66 5.00
CA ASP A 166 -3.02 29.25 5.40
C ASP A 166 -4.09 28.54 4.56
N VAL A 167 -3.73 28.23 3.31
CA VAL A 167 -4.61 27.80 2.22
C VAL A 167 -4.73 26.29 2.22
N THR A 168 -3.76 25.54 2.71
CA THR A 168 -3.79 24.06 2.64
C THR A 168 -4.73 23.41 3.65
N THR A 169 -5.11 24.11 4.72
CA THR A 169 -6.04 23.63 5.76
C THR A 169 -7.48 24.10 5.55
N ARG A 170 -7.72 24.98 4.57
CA ARG A 170 -9.06 25.49 4.28
C ARG A 170 -9.87 24.50 3.47
N ARG A 171 -11.16 24.49 3.75
CA ARG A 171 -12.13 23.72 2.99
C ARG A 171 -12.10 24.16 1.52
N GLY A 172 -11.95 23.21 0.59
CA GLY A 172 -11.98 23.51 -0.85
C GLY A 172 -10.80 24.36 -1.35
N ALA A 173 -9.62 24.22 -0.75
CA ALA A 173 -8.41 24.90 -1.20
C ALA A 173 -7.99 24.51 -2.62
N PRO A 174 -7.44 25.45 -3.43
CA PRO A 174 -6.82 25.11 -4.71
C PRO A 174 -5.57 24.23 -4.49
N PRO A 175 -5.20 23.39 -5.47
CA PRO A 175 -4.04 22.52 -5.34
C PRO A 175 -2.74 23.30 -5.16
N SER A 176 -1.89 22.81 -4.27
CA SER A 176 -0.54 23.36 -4.06
C SER A 176 0.39 23.06 -5.24
N LEU A 177 1.58 23.69 -5.30
CA LEU A 177 2.53 23.42 -6.38
C LEU A 177 2.99 21.96 -6.35
N VAL A 178 3.22 21.41 -5.15
CA VAL A 178 3.60 20.00 -4.97
C VAL A 178 2.47 19.08 -5.39
N GLU A 179 1.22 19.42 -5.10
CA GLU A 179 0.05 18.67 -5.54
C GLU A 179 -0.12 18.70 -7.06
N TRP A 180 0.12 19.84 -7.71
CA TRP A 180 0.15 19.91 -9.18
C TRP A 180 1.20 19.00 -9.80
N LEU A 181 2.39 18.90 -9.20
CA LEU A 181 3.39 17.91 -9.60
C LEU A 181 2.85 16.50 -9.40
N ILE A 182 2.35 16.15 -8.22
CA ILE A 182 1.78 14.83 -7.93
C ILE A 182 0.69 14.46 -8.95
N LEU A 183 -0.21 15.38 -9.31
CA LEU A 183 -1.24 15.17 -10.33
C LEU A 183 -0.65 14.82 -11.70
N ALA A 184 0.43 15.46 -12.11
CA ALA A 184 1.12 15.14 -13.37
C ALA A 184 1.68 13.69 -13.36
N TRP A 185 2.24 13.25 -12.24
CA TRP A 185 2.71 11.87 -12.07
C TRP A 185 1.55 10.87 -12.06
N VAL A 186 0.48 11.14 -11.31
CA VAL A 186 -0.72 10.29 -11.24
C VAL A 186 -1.33 10.11 -12.62
N PHE A 187 -1.43 11.17 -13.43
CA PHE A 187 -1.89 11.07 -14.82
C PHE A 187 -1.01 10.12 -15.66
N GLY A 188 0.32 10.22 -15.51
CA GLY A 188 1.26 9.32 -16.18
C GLY A 188 1.11 7.85 -15.75
N LEU A 189 0.89 7.60 -14.45
CA LEU A 189 0.66 6.25 -13.91
C LEU A 189 -0.66 5.65 -14.44
N ILE A 190 -1.74 6.42 -14.42
CA ILE A 190 -3.04 6.01 -14.97
C ILE A 190 -2.90 5.68 -16.46
N TRP A 191 -2.24 6.54 -17.23
CA TRP A 191 -2.02 6.31 -18.65
C TRP A 191 -1.18 5.06 -18.93
N SER A 192 -0.15 4.82 -18.11
CA SER A 192 0.67 3.60 -18.20
C SER A 192 -0.17 2.35 -17.95
N GLU A 193 -1.02 2.35 -16.92
CA GLU A 193 -1.90 1.21 -16.61
C GLU A 193 -2.94 0.96 -17.70
N ILE A 194 -3.54 2.02 -18.27
CA ILE A 194 -4.50 1.88 -19.37
C ILE A 194 -3.84 1.20 -20.58
N LYS A 195 -2.60 1.60 -20.92
CA LYS A 195 -1.84 0.96 -22.00
C LYS A 195 -1.54 -0.51 -21.70
N GLN A 196 -1.07 -0.80 -20.49
CA GLN A 196 -0.78 -2.18 -20.08
C GLN A 196 -2.02 -3.07 -20.13
N LEU A 197 -3.17 -2.55 -19.67
CA LEU A 197 -4.44 -3.26 -19.74
C LEU A 197 -4.88 -3.54 -21.18
N TRP A 198 -4.65 -2.59 -22.10
CA TRP A 198 -4.99 -2.76 -23.52
C TRP A 198 -4.08 -3.78 -24.22
N ASP A 199 -2.77 -3.73 -23.95
CA ASP A 199 -1.79 -4.60 -24.60
C ASP A 199 -1.89 -6.07 -24.11
N VAL A 200 -2.14 -6.27 -22.81
CA VAL A 200 -2.16 -7.60 -22.17
C VAL A 200 -3.57 -8.21 -22.16
N GLY A 201 -4.60 -7.39 -21.99
CA GLY A 201 -5.99 -7.81 -21.81
C GLY A 201 -6.38 -8.09 -20.36
N LEU A 202 -7.67 -7.93 -20.05
CA LEU A 202 -8.22 -7.93 -18.68
C LEU A 202 -7.93 -9.20 -17.89
N ARG A 203 -8.05 -10.38 -18.51
CA ARG A 203 -7.90 -11.67 -17.80
C ARG A 203 -6.47 -11.91 -17.33
N GLU A 204 -5.50 -11.62 -18.18
CA GLU A 204 -4.08 -11.77 -17.84
C GLU A 204 -3.63 -10.66 -16.89
N TYR A 205 -4.19 -9.45 -17.02
CA TYR A 205 -3.94 -8.32 -16.12
C TYR A 205 -4.35 -8.62 -14.67
N VAL A 206 -5.61 -9.04 -14.42
CA VAL A 206 -6.14 -9.31 -13.06
C VAL A 206 -5.52 -10.56 -12.42
N ALA A 207 -4.93 -11.45 -13.22
CA ALA A 207 -4.23 -12.62 -12.70
C ALA A 207 -2.91 -12.28 -11.96
N ASP A 208 -2.37 -11.07 -12.16
CA ASP A 208 -1.22 -10.56 -11.43
C ASP A 208 -1.67 -9.69 -10.25
N MET A 209 -1.31 -10.10 -9.03
CA MET A 209 -1.67 -9.39 -7.80
C MET A 209 -1.10 -7.97 -7.77
N TRP A 210 0.05 -7.73 -8.39
CA TRP A 210 0.68 -6.40 -8.41
C TRP A 210 -0.09 -5.42 -9.29
N ASN A 211 -0.59 -5.88 -10.44
CA ASN A 211 -1.47 -5.07 -11.30
C ASN A 211 -2.77 -4.70 -10.58
N VAL A 212 -3.31 -5.60 -9.75
CA VAL A 212 -4.50 -5.30 -8.93
C VAL A 212 -4.20 -4.20 -7.90
N ILE A 213 -3.03 -4.25 -7.24
CA ILE A 213 -2.60 -3.19 -6.31
C ILE A 213 -2.43 -1.86 -7.04
N ASP A 214 -1.83 -1.86 -8.25
CA ASP A 214 -1.65 -0.67 -9.06
C ASP A 214 -3.00 -0.05 -9.49
N PHE A 215 -3.95 -0.89 -9.90
CA PHE A 215 -5.31 -0.47 -10.22
C PHE A 215 -6.01 0.16 -9.00
N ILE A 216 -5.96 -0.49 -7.83
CA ILE A 216 -6.55 0.04 -6.59
C ILE A 216 -5.93 1.38 -6.22
N THR A 217 -4.60 1.50 -6.30
CA THR A 217 -3.87 2.73 -5.99
C THR A 217 -4.31 3.88 -6.91
N ASN A 218 -4.37 3.63 -8.22
CA ASN A 218 -4.82 4.63 -9.19
C ASN A 218 -6.30 5.00 -9.00
N ALA A 219 -7.16 4.03 -8.67
CA ALA A 219 -8.57 4.28 -8.36
C ALA A 219 -8.72 5.18 -7.12
N LEU A 220 -7.93 4.96 -6.08
CA LEU A 220 -7.91 5.82 -4.88
C LEU A 220 -7.44 7.25 -5.21
N TYR A 221 -6.43 7.40 -6.08
CA TYR A 221 -6.01 8.73 -6.54
C TYR A 221 -7.11 9.43 -7.35
N VAL A 222 -7.78 8.73 -8.27
CA VAL A 222 -8.91 9.30 -9.04
C VAL A 222 -10.05 9.71 -8.12
N ALA A 223 -10.41 8.88 -7.14
CA ALA A 223 -11.44 9.19 -6.16
C ALA A 223 -11.08 10.42 -5.31
N THR A 224 -9.82 10.53 -4.89
CA THR A 224 -9.29 11.70 -4.17
C THR A 224 -9.44 12.97 -5.00
N ILE A 225 -9.01 12.93 -6.27
CA ILE A 225 -9.10 14.09 -7.17
C ILE A 225 -10.56 14.50 -7.39
N ALA A 226 -11.44 13.54 -7.64
CA ALA A 226 -12.86 13.78 -7.84
C ALA A 226 -13.50 14.45 -6.61
N LEU A 227 -13.23 13.93 -5.40
CA LEU A 227 -13.76 14.50 -4.16
C LEU A 227 -13.19 15.90 -3.88
N ARG A 228 -11.92 16.17 -4.18
CA ARG A 228 -11.35 17.52 -4.04
C ARG A 228 -11.97 18.52 -5.01
N ILE A 229 -12.26 18.11 -6.24
CA ILE A 229 -12.98 18.94 -7.21
C ILE A 229 -14.40 19.23 -6.70
N VAL A 230 -15.11 18.22 -6.17
CA VAL A 230 -16.44 18.40 -5.56
C VAL A 230 -16.38 19.36 -4.37
N ALA A 231 -15.41 19.18 -3.46
CA ALA A 231 -15.20 20.07 -2.31
C ALA A 231 -14.95 21.52 -2.76
N TYR A 232 -14.10 21.71 -3.78
CA TYR A 232 -13.82 23.02 -4.34
C TYR A 232 -15.10 23.69 -4.88
N TYR A 233 -15.89 22.99 -5.71
CA TYR A 233 -17.14 23.55 -6.24
C TYR A 233 -18.18 23.81 -5.17
N GLN A 234 -18.28 22.96 -4.15
CA GLN A 234 -19.22 23.15 -3.04
C GLN A 234 -18.89 24.43 -2.27
N VAL A 235 -17.62 24.65 -1.92
CA VAL A 235 -17.17 25.86 -1.24
C VAL A 235 -17.38 27.08 -2.13
N GLN A 236 -17.01 27.04 -3.41
CA GLN A 236 -17.26 28.17 -4.34
C GLN A 236 -18.75 28.54 -4.45
N ARG A 237 -19.64 27.56 -4.37
CA ARG A 237 -21.09 27.80 -4.34
C ARG A 237 -21.52 28.49 -3.04
N GLU A 238 -21.00 28.07 -1.89
CA GLU A 238 -21.29 28.67 -0.59
C GLU A 238 -20.79 30.13 -0.49
N ILE A 239 -19.61 30.42 -1.05
CA ILE A 239 -19.05 31.77 -1.20
C ILE A 239 -20.04 32.66 -1.97
N ARG A 240 -20.53 32.16 -3.12
CA ARG A 240 -21.48 32.90 -3.96
C ARG A 240 -22.80 33.21 -3.25
N LEU A 241 -23.24 32.31 -2.38
CA LEU A 241 -24.45 32.45 -1.57
C LEU A 241 -24.23 33.26 -0.28
N LYS A 242 -23.00 33.73 -0.01
CA LYS A 242 -22.62 34.52 1.17
C LYS A 242 -23.00 33.86 2.51
N LEU A 243 -22.88 32.53 2.59
CA LEU A 243 -23.19 31.74 3.79
C LEU A 243 -22.12 31.89 4.90
N GLY A 244 -20.96 32.48 4.62
CA GLY A 244 -19.89 32.71 5.60
C GLY A 244 -19.18 31.45 6.09
N THR A 245 -19.44 30.30 5.48
CA THR A 245 -18.89 28.98 5.81
C THR A 245 -17.45 28.75 5.32
N GLU A 246 -16.88 29.74 4.63
CA GLU A 246 -15.58 29.68 3.94
C GLU A 246 -14.40 29.53 4.91
N ASN A 247 -14.49 30.18 6.07
CA ASN A 247 -13.45 30.21 7.10
C ASN A 247 -13.83 29.38 8.34
N LEU A 248 -14.69 28.37 8.17
CA LEU A 248 -15.05 27.47 9.26
C LEU A 248 -13.81 26.70 9.73
N PRO A 249 -13.50 26.70 11.04
CA PRO A 249 -12.40 25.91 11.57
C PRO A 249 -12.67 24.41 11.37
N ARG A 250 -11.61 23.63 11.16
CA ARG A 250 -11.69 22.19 10.84
C ARG A 250 -12.51 21.35 11.82
N GLN A 251 -12.52 21.74 13.09
CA GLN A 251 -13.28 21.07 14.16
C GLN A 251 -14.80 21.12 13.92
N ASN A 252 -15.27 22.14 13.20
CA ASN A 252 -16.69 22.36 12.93
C ASN A 252 -17.09 21.86 11.53
N TRP A 253 -16.21 21.14 10.84
CA TRP A 253 -16.56 20.53 9.56
C TRP A 253 -17.49 19.34 9.79
N ASP A 254 -18.36 19.09 8.82
CA ASP A 254 -19.17 17.88 8.85
C ASP A 254 -18.27 16.63 8.78
N SER A 255 -18.66 15.57 9.49
CA SER A 255 -17.87 14.32 9.53
C SER A 255 -17.77 13.65 8.15
N TRP A 256 -18.72 13.92 7.26
CA TRP A 256 -18.77 13.41 5.90
C TRP A 256 -18.36 14.45 4.85
N ASP A 257 -17.66 15.52 5.26
CA ASP A 257 -17.18 16.51 4.31
C ASP A 257 -16.30 15.86 3.23
N PRO A 258 -16.54 16.14 1.93
CA PRO A 258 -15.77 15.53 0.85
C PRO A 258 -14.25 15.75 0.96
N MET A 259 -13.81 16.84 1.59
CA MET A 259 -12.39 17.10 1.83
C MET A 259 -11.78 16.10 2.82
N LEU A 260 -12.47 15.77 3.92
CA LEU A 260 -11.98 14.80 4.91
C LEU A 260 -11.88 13.40 4.31
N ILE A 261 -12.90 13.01 3.51
CA ILE A 261 -12.90 11.72 2.81
C ILE A 261 -11.74 11.69 1.79
N ALA A 262 -11.53 12.77 1.04
CA ALA A 262 -10.41 12.87 0.10
C ALA A 262 -9.06 12.74 0.79
N GLU A 263 -8.84 13.40 1.94
CA GLU A 263 -7.61 13.26 2.72
C GLU A 263 -7.39 11.81 3.20
N GLY A 264 -8.45 11.13 3.66
CA GLY A 264 -8.39 9.72 4.06
C GLY A 264 -8.04 8.78 2.90
N LEU A 265 -8.67 8.96 1.73
CA LEU A 265 -8.35 8.19 0.53
C LEU A 265 -6.95 8.49 0.00
N PHE A 266 -6.49 9.74 0.08
CA PHE A 266 -5.13 10.13 -0.30
C PHE A 266 -4.09 9.45 0.60
N ALA A 267 -4.33 9.42 1.91
CA ALA A 267 -3.46 8.71 2.85
C ALA A 267 -3.39 7.20 2.54
N ALA A 268 -4.54 6.57 2.27
CA ALA A 268 -4.58 5.18 1.86
C ALA A 268 -3.82 4.94 0.54
N ALA A 269 -3.99 5.81 -0.47
CA ALA A 269 -3.27 5.74 -1.74
C ALA A 269 -1.75 5.84 -1.54
N ASN A 270 -1.29 6.67 -0.61
CA ASN A 270 0.13 6.84 -0.29
C ASN A 270 0.73 5.58 0.36
N ILE A 271 -0.04 4.86 1.19
CA ILE A 271 0.37 3.57 1.75
C ILE A 271 0.59 2.55 0.63
N PHE A 272 -0.41 2.37 -0.25
CA PHE A 272 -0.30 1.42 -1.36
C PHE A 272 0.84 1.79 -2.33
N SER A 273 1.01 3.09 -2.62
CA SER A 273 2.14 3.58 -3.42
C SER A 273 3.47 3.23 -2.77
N SER A 274 3.61 3.38 -1.46
CA SER A 274 4.84 3.03 -0.76
C SER A 274 5.11 1.51 -0.77
N LEU A 275 4.05 0.69 -0.63
CA LEU A 275 4.16 -0.78 -0.69
C LEU A 275 4.64 -1.30 -2.05
N LYS A 276 4.44 -0.55 -3.14
CA LYS A 276 4.96 -0.90 -4.48
C LYS A 276 6.50 -1.01 -4.50
N LEU A 277 7.23 -0.41 -3.56
CA LEU A 277 8.68 -0.61 -3.45
C LEU A 277 9.08 -2.08 -3.24
N VAL A 278 8.22 -2.87 -2.58
CA VAL A 278 8.44 -4.31 -2.40
C VAL A 278 8.57 -5.03 -3.75
N TYR A 279 7.82 -4.59 -4.77
CA TYR A 279 7.94 -5.17 -6.12
C TYR A 279 9.31 -4.89 -6.75
N ILE A 280 9.90 -3.71 -6.54
CA ILE A 280 11.22 -3.34 -7.08
C ILE A 280 12.33 -4.24 -6.50
N PHE A 281 12.17 -4.69 -5.23
CA PHE A 281 13.12 -5.61 -4.61
C PHE A 281 13.23 -6.98 -5.30
N SER A 282 12.26 -7.35 -6.14
CA SER A 282 12.30 -8.59 -6.94
C SER A 282 13.52 -8.71 -7.85
N VAL A 283 14.09 -7.58 -8.27
CA VAL A 283 15.26 -7.53 -9.17
C VAL A 283 16.58 -7.76 -8.43
N ASN A 284 16.59 -7.61 -7.10
CA ASN A 284 17.78 -7.83 -6.30
C ASN A 284 18.04 -9.34 -6.13
N PRO A 285 19.26 -9.85 -6.39
CA PRO A 285 19.59 -11.27 -6.25
C PRO A 285 19.33 -11.86 -4.86
N TYR A 286 19.39 -11.05 -3.81
CA TYR A 286 19.19 -11.48 -2.42
C TYR A 286 17.75 -11.29 -1.94
N LEU A 287 17.13 -10.15 -2.26
CA LEU A 287 15.77 -9.84 -1.80
C LEU A 287 14.67 -10.45 -2.68
N GLY A 288 14.96 -10.73 -3.95
CA GLY A 288 13.99 -11.27 -4.90
C GLY A 288 13.44 -12.64 -4.51
N PRO A 289 14.28 -13.65 -4.20
CA PRO A 289 13.79 -14.95 -3.73
C PRO A 289 12.94 -14.85 -2.45
N LEU A 290 13.29 -13.95 -1.53
CA LEU A 290 12.52 -13.68 -0.31
C LEU A 290 11.16 -13.06 -0.62
N GLN A 291 11.10 -12.10 -1.54
CA GLN A 291 9.85 -11.46 -1.97
C GLN A 291 8.93 -12.45 -2.69
N VAL A 292 9.49 -13.30 -3.57
CA VAL A 292 8.71 -14.34 -4.25
C VAL A 292 8.17 -15.37 -3.27
N SER A 293 8.96 -15.78 -2.27
CA SER A 293 8.46 -16.73 -1.26
C SER A 293 7.35 -16.11 -0.42
N LEU A 294 7.49 -14.86 0.01
CA LEU A 294 6.45 -14.11 0.72
C LEU A 294 5.16 -14.05 -0.10
N SER A 295 5.24 -13.65 -1.38
CA SER A 295 4.05 -13.50 -2.24
C SER A 295 3.26 -14.80 -2.41
N ARG A 296 3.92 -15.96 -2.39
CA ARG A 296 3.27 -17.27 -2.49
C ARG A 296 2.61 -17.69 -1.17
N MET A 297 3.22 -17.32 -0.05
CA MET A 297 2.66 -17.58 1.29
C MET A 297 1.40 -16.75 1.57
N VAL A 298 1.24 -15.57 0.97
CA VAL A 298 0.06 -14.71 1.15
C VAL A 298 -1.26 -15.44 0.86
N VAL A 299 -1.30 -16.32 -0.16
CA VAL A 299 -2.52 -17.08 -0.48
C VAL A 299 -2.92 -18.02 0.66
N ASP A 300 -1.94 -18.63 1.33
CA ASP A 300 -2.21 -19.50 2.48
C ASP A 300 -2.58 -18.70 3.73
N ILE A 301 -1.97 -17.52 3.92
CA ILE A 301 -2.37 -16.56 4.97
C ILE A 301 -3.82 -16.11 4.76
N LEU A 302 -4.25 -15.81 3.53
CA LEU A 302 -5.64 -15.40 3.24
C LEU A 302 -6.66 -16.51 3.59
N LYS A 303 -6.34 -17.78 3.31
CA LYS A 303 -7.18 -18.92 3.73
C LYS A 303 -7.30 -18.99 5.25
N PHE A 304 -6.21 -18.70 5.96
CA PHE A 304 -6.21 -18.67 7.42
C PHE A 304 -7.00 -17.50 7.99
N ILE A 305 -6.87 -16.30 7.41
CA ILE A 305 -7.63 -15.11 7.79
C ILE A 305 -9.13 -15.40 7.76
N PHE A 306 -9.61 -16.20 6.81
CA PHE A 306 -11.02 -16.62 6.77
C PHE A 306 -11.46 -17.38 8.03
N LEU A 307 -10.64 -18.33 8.52
CA LEU A 307 -10.92 -19.07 9.76
C LEU A 307 -10.89 -18.15 10.99
N TYR A 308 -9.93 -17.21 11.01
CA TYR A 308 -9.85 -16.18 12.04
C TYR A 308 -11.11 -15.29 12.05
N LEU A 309 -11.54 -14.78 10.89
CA LEU A 309 -12.72 -13.92 10.78
C LEU A 309 -14.01 -14.64 11.21
N LEU A 310 -14.16 -15.93 10.92
CA LEU A 310 -15.28 -16.73 11.39
C LEU A 310 -15.31 -16.81 12.92
N THR A 311 -14.15 -17.07 13.52
CA THR A 311 -13.99 -17.11 14.99
C THR A 311 -14.30 -15.74 15.60
N LEU A 312 -13.69 -14.68 15.07
CA LEU A 312 -13.91 -13.29 15.49
C LEU A 312 -15.40 -12.94 15.44
N PHE A 313 -16.09 -13.27 14.36
CA PHE A 313 -17.51 -13.01 14.19
C PHE A 313 -18.38 -13.78 15.20
N ALA A 314 -18.13 -15.08 15.41
CA ALA A 314 -18.88 -15.90 16.36
C ALA A 314 -18.78 -15.36 17.80
N PHE A 315 -17.56 -15.02 18.24
CA PHE A 315 -17.35 -14.41 19.56
C PHE A 315 -17.91 -12.98 19.63
N SER A 316 -17.86 -12.20 18.55
CA SER A 316 -18.46 -10.86 18.50
C SER A 316 -19.97 -10.92 18.73
N CYS A 317 -20.67 -11.83 18.04
CA CYS A 317 -22.10 -12.03 18.22
C CYS A 317 -22.44 -12.44 19.66
N GLY A 318 -21.68 -13.39 20.20
CA GLY A 318 -21.90 -13.89 21.56
C GLY A 318 -21.69 -12.83 22.65
N MET A 319 -20.62 -12.04 22.56
CA MET A 319 -20.36 -10.98 23.54
C MET A 319 -21.30 -9.79 23.38
N ASN A 320 -21.61 -9.38 22.14
CA ASN A 320 -22.60 -8.33 21.90
C ASN A 320 -23.95 -8.74 22.51
N GLN A 321 -24.41 -9.98 22.30
CA GLN A 321 -25.65 -10.47 22.89
C GLN A 321 -25.65 -10.41 24.43
N LEU A 322 -24.51 -10.66 25.08
CA LEU A 322 -24.38 -10.67 26.53
C LEU A 322 -24.27 -9.27 27.14
N LEU A 323 -23.56 -8.35 26.47
CA LEU A 323 -23.14 -7.06 27.03
C LEU A 323 -23.91 -5.85 26.49
N TRP A 324 -24.68 -5.97 25.40
CA TRP A 324 -25.34 -4.81 24.77
C TRP A 324 -26.20 -4.01 25.74
N PHE A 325 -26.95 -4.68 26.63
CA PHE A 325 -27.83 -4.03 27.58
C PHE A 325 -27.06 -3.15 28.58
N TYR A 326 -25.92 -3.65 29.08
CA TYR A 326 -25.07 -2.91 30.01
C TYR A 326 -24.30 -1.79 29.29
N ALA A 327 -23.93 -2.00 28.03
CA ALA A 327 -23.37 -0.96 27.18
C ALA A 327 -24.38 0.17 26.91
N ASP A 328 -25.66 -0.14 26.72
CA ASP A 328 -26.72 0.88 26.59
C ASP A 328 -26.96 1.64 27.90
N LEU A 329 -26.79 0.98 29.05
CA LEU A 329 -26.85 1.65 30.36
C LEU A 329 -25.70 2.64 30.55
N GLU A 330 -24.45 2.22 30.27
CA GLU A 330 -23.27 3.11 30.28
C GLU A 330 -23.43 4.30 29.34
N LYS A 331 -24.02 4.07 28.17
CA LYS A 331 -24.30 5.13 27.20
C LYS A 331 -25.21 6.20 27.79
N LYS A 332 -26.27 5.80 28.50
CA LYS A 332 -27.18 6.76 29.17
C LYS A 332 -26.46 7.53 30.27
N THR A 333 -25.63 6.87 31.07
CA THR A 333 -24.79 7.52 32.09
C THR A 333 -23.86 8.57 31.45
N CYS A 334 -23.23 8.24 30.31
CA CYS A 334 -22.41 9.20 29.56
C CYS A 334 -23.23 10.39 29.02
N ASP A 335 -24.42 10.14 28.49
CA ASP A 335 -25.32 11.19 27.98
C ASP A 335 -25.80 12.12 29.11
N GLU A 336 -26.06 11.58 30.30
CA GLU A 336 -26.42 12.35 31.50
C GLU A 336 -25.25 13.21 31.99
N GLN A 337 -24.06 12.63 32.13
CA GLN A 337 -22.84 13.37 32.51
C GLN A 337 -22.51 14.48 31.51
N THR A 338 -22.69 14.24 30.22
CA THR A 338 -22.46 15.24 29.17
C THR A 338 -23.43 16.42 29.31
N LYS A 339 -24.70 16.16 29.67
CA LYS A 339 -25.69 17.22 29.90
C LYS A 339 -25.36 18.04 31.14
N GLU A 340 -24.94 17.40 32.23
CA GLU A 340 -24.56 18.08 33.48
C GLU A 340 -23.33 18.98 33.28
N MET A 341 -22.28 18.49 32.59
CA MET A 341 -21.10 19.29 32.24
C MET A 341 -21.44 20.51 31.36
N MET A 342 -22.44 20.41 30.47
CA MET A 342 -22.88 21.55 29.66
C MET A 342 -23.65 22.60 30.47
N ILE A 343 -24.32 22.21 31.55
CA ILE A 343 -25.08 23.12 32.43
C ILE A 343 -24.11 23.90 33.33
N ASP A 344 -23.13 23.24 33.94
CA ASP A 344 -22.17 23.89 34.86
C ASP A 344 -21.27 24.93 34.17
N ASN A 345 -21.00 24.76 32.88
CA ASN A 345 -20.22 25.73 32.09
C ASN A 345 -20.98 27.05 31.83
N TYR A 346 -22.31 27.09 32.09
CA TYR A 346 -23.13 28.29 32.01
C TYR A 346 -23.38 28.96 33.38
N THR A 347 -23.21 28.25 34.49
CA THR A 347 -23.57 28.75 35.83
C THR A 347 -22.40 29.22 36.69
N SER A 348 -21.13 28.96 36.32
CA SER A 348 -19.99 29.33 37.18
C SER A 348 -18.72 29.73 36.41
N PRO A 349 -18.27 31.00 36.47
CA PRO A 349 -16.93 31.38 36.03
C PRO A 349 -15.99 31.41 37.25
N THR A 350 -15.39 30.27 37.63
CA THR A 350 -14.06 30.19 38.29
C THR A 350 -13.73 28.74 38.67
N PRO A 351 -12.53 28.22 38.33
CA PRO A 351 -12.04 26.99 38.95
C PRO A 351 -11.42 27.34 40.30
N THR A 352 -12.00 26.87 41.40
CA THR A 352 -11.31 26.82 42.69
C THR A 352 -10.41 25.58 42.71
N PRO A 353 -9.08 25.74 42.89
CA PRO A 353 -8.18 24.60 43.04
C PRO A 353 -8.21 24.15 44.50
N GLY A 354 -8.79 22.98 44.76
CA GLY A 354 -8.70 22.35 46.07
C GLY A 354 -9.90 21.46 46.36
N GLU A 355 -9.79 20.19 46.00
CA GLU A 355 -10.05 19.04 46.86
C GLU A 355 -9.73 17.78 46.07
N ASP A 356 -8.68 17.08 46.51
CA ASP A 356 -8.34 15.75 46.01
C ASP A 356 -9.39 14.77 46.57
N ASP A 357 -10.55 14.72 45.92
CA ASP A 357 -11.57 13.71 46.21
C ASP A 357 -11.09 12.36 45.64
N GLU A 358 -10.59 11.50 46.54
CA GLU A 358 -10.30 10.08 46.26
C GLU A 358 -11.57 9.25 45.97
N THR A 359 -12.75 9.89 45.87
CA THR A 359 -13.99 9.28 45.39
C THR A 359 -14.52 9.95 44.13
N GLY A 360 -13.92 9.59 42.98
CA GLY A 360 -14.62 9.60 41.69
C GLY A 360 -14.90 10.97 41.09
N GLY A 361 -13.87 11.60 40.53
CA GLY A 361 -14.06 12.58 39.45
C GLY A 361 -14.93 11.99 38.32
N PRO A 362 -15.54 12.83 37.45
CA PRO A 362 -16.49 12.37 36.44
C PRO A 362 -15.89 11.18 35.68
N ASN A 363 -16.61 10.06 35.62
CA ASN A 363 -16.19 8.82 34.96
C ASN A 363 -16.00 9.07 33.45
N VAL A 364 -14.90 9.71 33.04
CA VAL A 364 -14.50 9.91 31.64
C VAL A 364 -14.41 8.56 30.92
N ASP A 365 -14.18 7.49 31.67
CA ASP A 365 -14.18 6.11 31.18
C ASP A 365 -15.54 5.64 30.66
N SER A 366 -16.67 6.01 31.28
CA SER A 366 -18.01 5.55 30.86
C SER A 366 -18.29 5.92 29.40
N CYS A 367 -17.92 7.14 28.99
CA CYS A 367 -18.07 7.63 27.61
C CYS A 367 -17.18 6.92 26.57
N ILE A 368 -16.09 6.28 27.01
CA ILE A 368 -15.18 5.52 26.15
C ILE A 368 -15.58 4.04 26.12
N VAL A 369 -16.01 3.50 27.26
CA VAL A 369 -16.31 2.08 27.46
C VAL A 369 -17.59 1.66 26.75
N TRP A 370 -18.65 2.48 26.76
CA TRP A 370 -19.96 2.09 26.21
C TRP A 370 -19.92 1.70 24.72
N ARG A 371 -19.03 2.34 23.94
CA ARG A 371 -18.95 2.11 22.48
C ARG A 371 -18.63 0.66 22.16
N ARG A 372 -17.72 0.05 22.92
CA ARG A 372 -17.08 -1.24 22.66
C ARG A 372 -18.05 -2.41 22.46
N PHE A 373 -19.14 -2.46 23.22
CA PHE A 373 -20.12 -3.56 23.17
C PHE A 373 -21.54 -3.08 22.83
N SER A 374 -21.67 -1.83 22.37
CA SER A 374 -22.98 -1.27 21.99
C SER A 374 -23.59 -2.00 20.80
N ASN A 375 -22.76 -2.26 19.79
CA ASN A 375 -23.17 -2.81 18.51
C ASN A 375 -22.22 -3.94 18.10
N LEU A 376 -22.67 -4.79 17.17
CA LEU A 376 -21.87 -5.89 16.66
C LEU A 376 -20.54 -5.42 16.04
N PHE A 377 -20.58 -4.33 15.26
CA PHE A 377 -19.38 -3.78 14.60
C PHE A 377 -18.33 -3.32 15.60
N GLU A 378 -18.74 -2.57 16.63
CA GLU A 378 -17.86 -2.12 17.71
C GLU A 378 -17.30 -3.30 18.52
N THR A 379 -18.13 -4.33 18.76
CA THR A 379 -17.69 -5.55 19.44
C THR A 379 -16.63 -6.29 18.62
N THR A 380 -16.80 -6.35 17.29
CA THR A 380 -15.81 -6.93 16.38
C THR A 380 -14.51 -6.13 16.37
N GLN A 381 -14.56 -4.79 16.35
CA GLN A 381 -13.36 -3.95 16.46
C GLN A 381 -12.65 -4.15 17.80
N THR A 382 -13.42 -4.21 18.89
CA THR A 382 -12.92 -4.50 20.23
C THR A 382 -12.20 -5.84 20.24
N LEU A 383 -12.84 -6.93 19.83
CA LEU A 383 -12.16 -8.23 19.78
C LEU A 383 -10.95 -8.28 18.84
N PHE A 384 -10.97 -7.53 17.74
CA PHE A 384 -9.83 -7.40 16.85
C PHE A 384 -8.63 -6.78 17.56
N TRP A 385 -8.80 -5.67 18.28
CA TRP A 385 -7.72 -5.05 19.04
C TRP A 385 -7.27 -5.90 20.24
N ALA A 386 -8.16 -6.74 20.78
CA ALA A 386 -7.82 -7.67 21.85
C ALA A 386 -6.84 -8.75 21.38
N ALA A 387 -6.83 -9.09 20.09
CA ALA A 387 -5.84 -9.98 19.50
C ALA A 387 -4.39 -9.50 19.69
N PHE A 388 -4.20 -8.17 19.79
CA PHE A 388 -2.90 -7.54 19.99
C PHE A 388 -2.62 -7.17 21.45
N GLY A 389 -3.50 -7.55 22.38
CA GLY A 389 -3.35 -7.24 23.81
C GLY A 389 -3.62 -5.77 24.16
N LEU A 390 -4.33 -5.02 23.32
CA LEU A 390 -4.65 -3.60 23.55
C LEU A 390 -5.94 -3.38 24.36
N ILE A 391 -6.56 -4.46 24.88
CA ILE A 391 -7.79 -4.40 25.67
C ILE A 391 -7.59 -5.08 27.01
N ASP A 392 -7.77 -4.27 28.05
CA ASP A 392 -7.68 -4.68 29.44
C ASP A 392 -8.97 -5.32 29.96
N LEU A 393 -8.84 -6.07 31.05
CA LEU A 393 -9.95 -6.74 31.75
C LEU A 393 -10.89 -5.76 32.47
N THR A 394 -10.41 -4.56 32.81
CA THR A 394 -11.22 -3.48 33.41
C THR A 394 -12.34 -3.02 32.48
N ASN A 395 -12.17 -3.23 31.17
CA ASN A 395 -13.16 -2.86 30.15
C ASN A 395 -14.44 -3.72 30.20
N PHE A 396 -14.46 -4.79 30.99
CA PHE A 396 -15.64 -5.62 31.26
C PHE A 396 -16.36 -5.24 32.56
N GLU A 397 -15.84 -4.24 33.30
CA GLU A 397 -16.47 -3.70 34.50
C GLU A 397 -17.48 -2.62 34.11
N LEU A 398 -18.66 -3.06 33.67
CA LEU A 398 -19.77 -2.19 33.29
C LEU A 398 -20.67 -1.89 34.49
N THR A 399 -21.22 -0.69 34.56
CA THR A 399 -22.21 -0.30 35.58
C THR A 399 -23.41 -1.24 35.57
N GLY A 400 -23.82 -1.65 36.77
CA GLY A 400 -24.96 -2.56 36.95
C GLY A 400 -24.71 -4.02 36.57
N ILE A 401 -23.51 -4.39 36.10
CA ILE A 401 -23.21 -5.79 35.75
C ILE A 401 -23.26 -6.69 36.99
N LYS A 402 -24.01 -7.79 36.90
CA LYS A 402 -24.09 -8.77 37.98
C LYS A 402 -22.90 -9.74 37.90
N PRO A 403 -22.46 -10.33 39.04
CA PRO A 403 -21.33 -11.26 39.06
C PRO A 403 -21.46 -12.41 38.05
N PHE A 404 -22.67 -12.92 37.82
CA PHE A 404 -22.92 -13.99 36.85
C PHE A 404 -22.65 -13.57 35.40
N THR A 405 -23.22 -12.44 34.95
CA THR A 405 -22.98 -11.93 33.59
C THR A 405 -21.52 -11.54 33.41
N ARG A 406 -20.91 -10.93 34.43
CA ARG A 406 -19.47 -10.60 34.45
C ARG A 406 -18.62 -11.86 34.25
N PHE A 407 -18.91 -12.93 34.98
CA PHE A 407 -18.21 -14.20 34.84
C PHE A 407 -18.29 -14.74 33.41
N TRP A 408 -19.48 -14.77 32.80
CA TRP A 408 -19.64 -15.24 31.43
C TRP A 408 -18.95 -14.34 30.41
N GLY A 409 -18.96 -13.02 30.60
CA GLY A 409 -18.24 -12.09 29.73
C GLY A 409 -16.73 -12.32 29.78
N MET A 410 -16.17 -12.47 30.98
CA MET A 410 -14.75 -12.78 31.18
C MET A 410 -14.38 -14.17 30.65
N LEU A 411 -15.26 -15.16 30.82
CA LEU A 411 -15.04 -16.51 30.31
C LEU A 411 -15.03 -16.55 28.78
N MET A 412 -15.98 -15.87 28.13
CA MET A 412 -16.04 -15.76 26.66
C MET A 412 -14.83 -15.01 26.10
N PHE A 413 -14.41 -13.93 26.75
CA PHE A 413 -13.21 -13.21 26.37
C PHE A 413 -11.93 -14.02 26.58
N GLY A 414 -11.82 -14.71 27.72
CA GLY A 414 -10.68 -15.58 28.04
C GLY A 414 -10.55 -16.74 27.04
N THR A 415 -11.67 -17.40 26.72
CA THR A 415 -11.71 -18.48 25.71
C THR A 415 -11.37 -17.97 24.32
N TYR A 416 -11.87 -16.80 23.92
CA TYR A 416 -11.46 -16.13 22.68
C TYR A 416 -9.95 -15.89 22.64
N SER A 417 -9.37 -15.32 23.69
CA SER A 417 -7.93 -15.02 23.76
C SER A 417 -7.07 -16.29 23.70
N VAL A 418 -7.49 -17.38 24.36
CA VAL A 418 -6.82 -18.69 24.26
C VAL A 418 -6.88 -19.23 22.83
N ILE A 419 -8.06 -19.23 22.21
CA ILE A 419 -8.21 -19.72 20.82
C ILE A 419 -7.37 -18.86 19.87
N ASN A 420 -7.40 -17.54 20.02
CA ASN A 420 -6.72 -16.64 19.11
C ASN A 420 -5.19 -16.70 19.24
N VAL A 421 -4.67 -16.56 20.47
CA VAL A 421 -3.22 -16.44 20.71
C VAL A 421 -2.54 -17.82 20.77
N ILE A 422 -3.18 -18.82 21.38
CA ILE A 422 -2.54 -20.12 21.60
C ILE A 422 -2.82 -21.07 20.44
N VAL A 423 -4.05 -21.10 19.90
CA VAL A 423 -4.40 -22.08 18.87
C VAL A 423 -4.15 -21.51 17.47
N LEU A 424 -4.82 -20.41 17.14
CA LEU A 424 -4.83 -19.83 15.80
C LEU A 424 -3.44 -19.31 15.41
N LEU A 425 -2.79 -18.50 16.24
CA LEU A 425 -1.47 -17.96 15.94
C LEU A 425 -0.41 -19.07 15.75
N ASN A 426 -0.42 -20.10 16.61
CA ASN A 426 0.50 -21.24 16.46
C ASN A 426 0.23 -22.07 15.20
N LEU A 427 -1.04 -22.25 14.85
CA LEU A 427 -1.43 -22.94 13.61
C LEU A 427 -0.98 -22.14 12.38
N LEU A 428 -1.14 -20.82 12.39
CA LEU A 428 -0.63 -19.94 11.32
C LEU A 428 0.87 -20.09 11.14
N ILE A 429 1.64 -20.06 12.24
CA ILE A 429 3.10 -20.27 12.20
C ILE A 429 3.44 -21.63 11.60
N ALA A 430 2.77 -22.70 12.03
CA ALA A 430 3.00 -24.04 11.51
C ALA A 430 2.72 -24.14 10.00
N MET A 431 1.61 -23.56 9.54
CA MET A 431 1.26 -23.53 8.12
C MET A 431 2.24 -22.68 7.30
N MET A 432 2.66 -21.52 7.81
CA MET A 432 3.66 -20.69 7.15
C MET A 432 5.01 -21.42 7.03
N ASN A 433 5.44 -22.13 8.08
CA ASN A 433 6.67 -22.92 8.04
C ASN A 433 6.61 -24.04 6.99
N HIS A 434 5.51 -24.76 6.92
CA HIS A 434 5.32 -25.81 5.90
C HIS A 434 5.26 -25.23 4.48
N SER A 435 4.51 -24.14 4.28
CA SER A 435 4.46 -23.44 2.99
C SER A 435 5.84 -22.92 2.58
N TYR A 436 6.59 -22.33 3.52
CA TYR A 436 7.93 -21.84 3.26
C TYR A 436 8.88 -22.96 2.80
N GLN A 437 8.82 -24.14 3.42
CA GLN A 437 9.62 -25.31 3.00
C GLN A 437 9.27 -25.78 1.59
N LEU A 438 7.99 -25.85 1.23
CA LEU A 438 7.57 -26.22 -0.12
C LEU A 438 8.02 -25.22 -1.18
N VAL A 439 7.96 -23.93 -0.83
CA VAL A 439 8.37 -22.85 -1.72
C VAL A 439 9.90 -22.80 -1.86
N SER A 440 10.66 -23.02 -0.79
CA SER A 440 12.13 -22.96 -0.80
C SER A 440 12.74 -24.04 -1.70
N VAL A 441 12.22 -25.27 -1.65
CA VAL A 441 12.63 -26.37 -2.56
C VAL A 441 12.33 -26.02 -4.02
N SER A 442 11.21 -25.34 -4.26
CA SER A 442 10.80 -24.90 -5.60
C SER A 442 11.58 -23.68 -6.11
N SER A 443 12.09 -22.83 -5.21
CA SER A 443 12.88 -21.65 -5.57
C SER A 443 14.36 -21.95 -5.81
N VAL A 444 14.92 -23.01 -5.24
CA VAL A 444 16.28 -23.49 -5.59
C VAL A 444 16.33 -24.07 -7.01
N SER A 445 15.18 -24.44 -7.57
CA SER A 445 15.04 -24.93 -8.95
C SER A 445 14.84 -23.80 -10.00
N ILE A 446 14.80 -22.54 -9.57
CA ILE A 446 14.70 -21.33 -10.40
C ILE A 446 16.00 -20.55 -10.22
#